data_AF-A0A0L8IBF3-F1
#
_entry.id   AF-A0A0L8IBF3-F1
#
_cell.length_a   1.000
_cell.length_b   1.000
_cell.length_c   1.000
_cell.angle_alpha   90.00
_cell.angle_beta   90.00
_cell.angle_gamma   90.00
#
_symmetry.space_group_name_H-M   'P 1'
#
loop_
_entity.id
_entity.type
_entity.pdbx_description
1 polymer ?
#
loop_
_entity_poly.entity_id
_entity_poly.type
_entity_poly.pdbx_seq_one_letter_code
_entity_poly.pdbx_strand_id
1 'polypeptide(L)'
;MRAICLLTRCQILLFIGLLVNIIILLYLLKVQNDLQYGRPQVQYKNKVEKVQYAEFTDSVTLIIREFEDFENYVVATLKGILGIIPDLQVLVFTDHQPYPPLLLNEVPNARLVVLHPSAEQSWSSSLPHTYIKTPFLLIIPDAVKLVDPHSLLSAFNYLKQHSYLSSVALVTGRDHSSCLNLHVDLRRWTLTYENTGLFQECDAVSGEHAILTRSDKFLEFPFSFLQPMTTGFYIQAALRDWKSIIFKDSVFVGNPNLFSDPHKKWKHKKQVAVRLKNLYKQLRIKKVVLPGDGHVMWYGCTKETTRCFGTVVNDMPEYIYEGKWTPPCCLEAVRTTSRHVFQILEDCKVRYWLEGGSLLGAARSGDIIPWDYDVDIGIYKEDIGKCQPLVECEKEKFVDPEGFLWEKATEGDFFRVQYSSSNHMHVDIFPFYSKNSTMTKDTWIPGHRQDTEFPEKYLNPLTKVPFAGSMASAPNNVREFLEFKFGEGVIENPRYPNSNRVIR
;
A
#
# COMPACT_ATOMS: atom_id res chain seq x y z
N MET A 1 33.64 58.56 -87.59
CA MET A 1 33.88 57.10 -87.69
C MET A 1 33.66 56.48 -86.34
N ARG A 2 32.78 55.47 -86.29
CA ARG A 2 32.40 54.69 -85.11
C ARG A 2 33.57 53.87 -84.59
N ALA A 3 33.63 53.68 -83.28
CA ALA A 3 33.97 52.38 -82.69
C ALA A 3 33.09 52.19 -81.46
N ILE A 4 31.80 51.88 -81.70
CA ILE A 4 30.93 51.32 -80.66
C ILE A 4 31.49 49.94 -80.40
N CYS A 5 32.20 49.80 -79.28
CA CYS A 5 32.74 48.52 -78.82
C CYS A 5 31.54 47.66 -78.40
N LEU A 6 31.05 46.83 -79.34
CA LEU A 6 30.09 45.79 -79.06
C LEU A 6 30.76 44.79 -78.12
N LEU A 7 30.45 44.88 -76.82
CA LEU A 7 30.78 43.81 -75.89
C LEU A 7 30.24 42.51 -76.47
N THR A 8 31.13 41.54 -76.68
CA THR A 8 30.72 40.22 -77.14
C THR A 8 29.81 39.59 -76.09
N ARG A 9 28.81 38.79 -76.51
CA ARG A 9 27.88 38.09 -75.60
C ARG A 9 28.60 37.36 -74.45
N CYS A 10 29.82 36.89 -74.70
CA CYS A 10 30.68 36.24 -73.71
C CYS A 10 31.17 37.19 -72.60
N GLN A 11 31.51 38.44 -72.91
CA GLN A 11 31.95 39.44 -71.93
C GLN A 11 30.80 39.93 -71.02
N ILE A 12 29.57 40.02 -71.56
CA ILE A 12 28.37 40.35 -70.78
C ILE A 12 28.03 39.20 -69.81
N LEU A 13 28.11 37.95 -70.28
CA LEU A 13 27.88 36.77 -69.43
C LEU A 13 28.92 36.65 -68.31
N LEU A 14 30.19 36.94 -68.59
CA LEU A 14 31.25 36.98 -67.58
C LEU A 14 31.00 38.07 -66.53
N PHE A 15 30.57 39.26 -66.96
CA PHE A 15 30.27 40.36 -66.03
C PHE A 15 29.06 40.07 -65.14
N ILE A 16 28.02 39.45 -65.70
CA ILE A 16 26.84 38.98 -64.94
C ILE A 16 27.25 37.88 -63.96
N GLY A 17 28.06 36.91 -64.37
CA GLY A 17 28.54 35.84 -63.49
C GLY A 17 29.37 36.38 -62.32
N LEU A 18 30.18 37.42 -62.57
CA LEU A 18 31.00 38.06 -61.54
C LEU A 18 30.13 38.88 -60.55
N LEU A 19 29.11 39.57 -61.05
CA LEU A 19 28.11 40.27 -60.21
C LEU A 19 27.31 39.30 -59.34
N VAL A 20 26.87 38.17 -59.90
CA VAL A 20 26.15 37.13 -59.16
C VAL A 20 27.05 36.54 -58.07
N ASN A 21 28.31 36.24 -58.37
CA ASN A 21 29.26 35.76 -57.36
C ASN A 21 29.52 36.78 -56.25
N ILE A 22 29.61 38.07 -56.57
CA ILE A 22 29.76 39.14 -55.56
C ILE A 22 28.50 39.22 -54.69
N ILE A 23 27.30 39.14 -55.27
CA ILE A 23 26.04 39.16 -54.51
C ILE A 23 25.94 37.94 -53.59
N ILE A 24 26.32 36.75 -54.08
CA ILE A 24 26.36 35.53 -53.27
C ILE A 24 27.38 35.67 -52.14
N LEU A 25 28.57 36.24 -52.40
CA LEU A 25 29.59 36.45 -51.37
C LEU A 25 29.12 37.46 -50.31
N LEU A 26 28.48 38.56 -50.72
CA LEU A 26 27.90 39.55 -49.79
C LEU A 26 26.72 38.98 -48.99
N TYR A 27 25.91 38.11 -49.60
CA TYR A 27 24.85 37.39 -48.92
C TYR A 27 25.40 36.39 -47.90
N LEU A 28 26.43 35.62 -48.28
CA LEU A 28 27.11 34.70 -47.36
C LEU A 28 27.80 35.44 -46.22
N LEU A 29 28.45 36.57 -46.49
CA LEU A 29 29.03 37.43 -45.44
C LEU A 29 27.95 37.99 -44.52
N LYS A 30 26.78 38.38 -45.04
CA LYS A 30 25.65 38.84 -44.22
C LYS A 30 25.06 37.72 -43.37
N VAL A 31 24.87 36.53 -43.92
CA VAL A 31 24.39 35.34 -43.18
C VAL A 31 25.41 34.92 -42.12
N GLN A 32 26.70 35.00 -42.41
CA GLN A 32 27.77 34.70 -41.45
C GLN A 32 27.85 35.77 -40.35
N ASN A 33 27.59 37.05 -40.67
CA ASN A 33 27.48 38.12 -39.68
C ASN A 33 26.21 37.97 -38.83
N ASP A 34 25.06 37.61 -39.41
CA ASP A 34 23.81 37.34 -38.68
C ASP A 34 23.94 36.10 -37.78
N LEU A 35 24.73 35.09 -38.18
CA LEU A 35 25.09 33.93 -37.35
C LEU A 35 26.12 34.27 -36.25
N GLN A 36 27.06 35.19 -36.48
CA GLN A 36 28.00 35.68 -35.46
C GLN A 36 27.36 36.70 -34.49
N TYR A 37 26.32 37.42 -34.90
CA TYR A 37 25.58 38.43 -34.12
C TYR A 37 24.20 37.94 -33.63
N GLY A 38 24.04 36.64 -33.35
CA GLY A 38 22.89 36.13 -32.59
C GLY A 38 22.93 36.61 -31.12
N ARG A 39 22.49 37.84 -30.82
CA ARG A 39 22.61 38.45 -29.47
C ARG A 39 21.38 39.11 -28.81
N PRO A 40 20.12 38.89 -29.24
CA PRO A 40 18.98 39.08 -28.32
C PRO A 40 18.48 37.78 -27.68
N GLN A 41 18.32 36.69 -28.46
CA GLN A 41 17.64 35.48 -27.97
C GLN A 41 18.51 34.61 -27.06
N VAL A 42 19.82 34.48 -27.30
CA VAL A 42 20.72 33.69 -26.44
C VAL A 42 20.90 34.35 -25.08
N GLN A 43 21.06 35.68 -25.05
CA GLN A 43 21.20 36.43 -23.80
C GLN A 43 19.90 36.46 -22.99
N TYR A 44 18.75 36.55 -23.68
CA TYR A 44 17.43 36.44 -23.06
C TYR A 44 17.17 35.04 -22.51
N LYS A 45 17.47 33.97 -23.27
CA LYS A 45 17.33 32.57 -22.84
C LYS A 45 18.20 32.28 -21.61
N ASN A 46 19.46 32.69 -21.62
CA ASN A 46 20.37 32.54 -20.47
C ASN A 46 19.89 33.33 -19.23
N LYS A 47 19.26 34.49 -19.43
CA LYS A 47 18.69 35.29 -18.33
C LYS A 47 17.44 34.65 -17.75
N VAL A 48 16.51 34.18 -18.60
CA VAL A 48 15.29 33.48 -18.17
C VAL A 48 15.63 32.19 -17.43
N GLU A 49 16.56 31.41 -17.97
CA GLU A 49 17.02 30.17 -17.37
C GLU A 49 17.68 30.41 -16.00
N LYS A 50 18.55 31.41 -15.88
CA LYS A 50 19.15 31.78 -14.59
C LYS A 50 18.11 32.20 -13.55
N VAL A 51 17.06 32.92 -13.95
CA VAL A 51 15.95 33.31 -13.06
C VAL A 51 15.14 32.10 -12.62
N GLN A 52 14.86 31.16 -13.53
CA GLN A 52 14.14 29.93 -13.20
C GLN A 52 14.91 29.04 -12.23
N TYR A 53 16.23 28.92 -12.38
CA TYR A 53 17.06 28.18 -11.41
C TYR A 53 17.10 28.85 -10.04
N ALA A 54 17.21 30.19 -9.98
CA ALA A 54 17.19 30.92 -8.70
C ALA A 54 15.85 30.72 -7.97
N GLU A 55 14.73 30.83 -8.69
CA GLU A 55 13.41 30.57 -8.13
C GLU A 55 13.28 29.13 -7.63
N PHE A 56 13.79 28.16 -8.40
CA PHE A 56 13.80 26.76 -8.01
C PHE A 56 14.60 26.54 -6.72
N THR A 57 15.83 27.06 -6.63
CA THR A 57 16.68 26.89 -5.44
C THR A 57 16.10 27.55 -4.19
N ASP A 58 15.40 28.69 -4.34
CA ASP A 58 14.73 29.36 -3.23
C ASP A 58 13.45 28.62 -2.79
N SER A 59 12.85 27.84 -3.69
CA SER A 59 11.54 27.21 -3.51
C SER A 59 11.58 25.72 -3.21
N VAL A 60 12.73 25.05 -3.39
CA VAL A 60 12.85 23.59 -3.30
C VAL A 60 13.93 23.19 -2.30
N THR A 61 13.61 22.27 -1.39
CA THR A 61 14.59 21.54 -0.57
C THR A 61 14.74 20.13 -1.13
N LEU A 62 15.97 19.72 -1.41
CA LEU A 62 16.27 18.35 -1.80
C LEU A 62 16.39 17.45 -0.57
N ILE A 63 15.72 16.31 -0.61
CA ILE A 63 15.68 15.33 0.47
C ILE A 63 16.25 14.00 -0.01
N ILE A 64 17.20 13.47 0.76
CA ILE A 64 17.61 12.06 0.70
C ILE A 64 17.19 11.39 2.02
N ARG A 65 16.41 10.32 1.91
CA ARG A 65 15.97 9.50 3.04
C ARG A 65 16.24 8.01 2.83
N GLU A 66 16.20 7.53 1.60
CA GLU A 66 16.29 6.10 1.28
C GLU A 66 17.68 5.76 0.73
N PHE A 67 18.52 5.20 1.60
CA PHE A 67 19.85 4.67 1.27
C PHE A 67 20.25 3.61 2.32
N GLU A 68 21.33 2.88 2.07
CA GLU A 68 21.86 1.90 3.03
C GLU A 68 23.26 2.28 3.52
N ASP A 69 23.52 2.18 4.82
CA ASP A 69 24.84 2.56 5.36
C ASP A 69 25.98 1.69 4.81
N PHE A 70 25.69 0.42 4.54
CA PHE A 70 26.71 -0.54 4.13
C PHE A 70 27.15 -0.39 2.67
N GLU A 71 26.33 0.27 1.84
CA GLU A 71 26.64 0.62 0.46
C GLU A 71 25.66 1.70 0.00
N ASN A 72 26.18 2.89 -0.28
CA ASN A 72 25.42 4.01 -0.81
C ASN A 72 26.30 4.90 -1.68
N TYR A 73 25.67 5.80 -2.43
CA TYR A 73 26.33 6.82 -3.25
C TYR A 73 25.90 8.24 -2.86
N VAL A 74 25.40 8.45 -1.63
CA VAL A 74 24.75 9.71 -1.21
C VAL A 74 25.62 10.92 -1.52
N VAL A 75 26.89 10.91 -1.08
CA VAL A 75 27.84 12.01 -1.31
C VAL A 75 28.08 12.24 -2.81
N ALA A 76 28.24 11.18 -3.60
CA ALA A 76 28.49 11.27 -5.04
C ALA A 76 27.25 11.81 -5.79
N THR A 77 26.05 11.35 -5.42
CA THR A 77 24.77 11.84 -5.94
C THR A 77 24.61 13.32 -5.64
N LEU A 78 24.85 13.74 -4.40
CA LEU A 78 24.74 15.15 -4.02
C LEU A 78 25.75 16.04 -4.75
N LYS A 79 27.02 15.63 -4.82
CA LYS A 79 28.05 16.37 -5.59
C LYS A 79 27.67 16.51 -7.07
N GLY A 80 27.10 15.47 -7.67
CA GLY A 80 26.64 15.49 -9.06
C GLY A 80 25.50 16.48 -9.29
N ILE A 81 24.53 16.54 -8.38
CA ILE A 81 23.39 17.46 -8.48
C ILE A 81 23.81 18.90 -8.21
N LEU A 82 24.56 19.13 -7.12
CA LEU A 82 25.02 20.47 -6.73
C LEU A 82 26.09 21.03 -7.67
N GLY A 83 26.78 20.18 -8.43
CA GLY A 83 27.62 20.63 -9.54
C GLY A 83 26.83 21.30 -10.68
N ILE A 84 25.53 20.99 -10.80
CA ILE A 84 24.61 21.58 -11.78
C ILE A 84 23.78 22.70 -11.15
N ILE A 85 23.31 22.51 -9.90
CA ILE A 85 22.46 23.45 -9.17
C ILE A 85 23.09 23.76 -7.79
N PRO A 86 24.09 24.67 -7.72
CA PRO A 86 24.93 24.83 -6.51
C PRO A 86 24.23 25.32 -5.26
N ASP A 87 23.21 26.17 -5.40
CA ASP A 87 22.54 26.86 -4.29
C ASP A 87 21.38 26.05 -3.69
N LEU A 88 21.15 24.81 -4.16
CA LEU A 88 20.05 23.98 -3.69
C LEU A 88 20.28 23.52 -2.23
N GLN A 89 19.29 23.74 -1.37
CA GLN A 89 19.33 23.27 0.02
C GLN A 89 19.13 21.76 0.06
N VAL A 90 19.98 21.06 0.83
CA VAL A 90 19.97 19.60 0.92
C VAL A 90 19.81 19.14 2.37
N LEU A 91 18.82 18.27 2.59
CA LEU A 91 18.61 17.58 3.86
C LEU A 91 18.76 16.06 3.66
N VAL A 92 19.67 15.45 4.42
CA VAL A 92 19.82 13.99 4.50
C VAL A 92 19.21 13.54 5.82
N PHE A 93 18.10 12.80 5.76
CA PHE A 93 17.39 12.32 6.94
C PHE A 93 17.74 10.86 7.24
N THR A 94 18.03 10.59 8.51
CA THR A 94 18.46 9.27 9.00
C THR A 94 17.82 8.98 10.34
N ASP A 95 17.60 7.71 10.70
CA ASP A 95 17.11 7.38 12.04
C ASP A 95 18.27 7.35 13.05
N HIS A 96 19.49 7.20 12.58
CA HIS A 96 20.71 7.06 13.38
C HIS A 96 21.89 7.71 12.65
N GLN A 97 22.99 7.93 13.36
CA GLN A 97 24.22 8.40 12.75
C GLN A 97 24.76 7.33 11.76
N PRO A 98 24.89 7.62 10.45
CA PRO A 98 25.34 6.63 9.48
C PRO A 98 26.75 6.11 9.79
N TYR A 99 26.95 4.81 9.58
CA TYR A 99 28.27 4.17 9.68
C TYR A 99 28.53 3.21 8.50
N PRO A 100 29.57 3.44 7.69
CA PRO A 100 30.59 4.48 7.83
C PRO A 100 30.04 5.92 7.70
N PRO A 101 30.67 6.93 8.31
CA PRO A 101 30.17 8.31 8.26
C PRO A 101 30.08 8.84 6.82
N LEU A 102 28.98 9.52 6.51
CA LEU A 102 28.85 10.25 5.25
C LEU A 102 29.71 11.51 5.30
N LEU A 103 30.60 11.70 4.31
CA LEU A 103 31.48 12.87 4.18
C LEU A 103 30.71 14.10 3.64
N LEU A 104 29.63 14.48 4.32
CA LEU A 104 28.76 15.60 3.93
C LEU A 104 29.41 16.98 4.16
N ASN A 105 30.48 17.04 4.95
CA ASN A 105 31.33 18.24 5.07
C ASN A 105 31.96 18.66 3.72
N GLU A 106 32.08 17.74 2.76
CA GLU A 106 32.56 18.02 1.40
C GLU A 106 31.44 18.47 0.44
N VAL A 107 30.20 18.59 0.93
CA VAL A 107 29.03 18.91 0.15
C VAL A 107 28.43 20.21 0.71
N PRO A 108 28.70 21.37 0.09
CA PRO A 108 28.13 22.63 0.55
C PRO A 108 26.60 22.56 0.52
N ASN A 109 25.94 23.24 1.45
CA ASN A 109 24.47 23.29 1.57
C ASN A 109 23.78 21.96 1.97
N ALA A 110 24.54 20.89 2.24
CA ALA A 110 24.00 19.64 2.77
C ALA A 110 24.06 19.56 4.30
N ARG A 111 22.94 19.15 4.90
CA ARG A 111 22.83 18.92 6.34
C ARG A 111 22.31 17.52 6.63
N LEU A 112 23.01 16.81 7.51
CA LEU A 112 22.53 15.58 8.10
C LEU A 112 21.55 15.91 9.24
N VAL A 113 20.41 15.23 9.25
CA VAL A 113 19.41 15.30 10.33
C VAL A 113 19.13 13.89 10.82
N VAL A 114 19.31 13.67 12.12
CA VAL A 114 19.02 12.40 12.81
C VAL A 114 17.64 12.51 13.45
N LEU A 115 16.74 11.60 13.09
CA LEU A 115 15.33 11.62 13.46
C LEU A 115 15.03 10.89 14.78
N HIS A 116 15.89 9.97 15.22
CA HIS A 116 15.75 9.43 16.57
C HIS A 116 16.17 10.48 17.60
N PRO A 117 15.32 10.78 18.59
CA PRO A 117 15.70 11.65 19.70
C PRO A 117 16.88 11.06 20.48
N SER A 118 17.84 11.90 20.84
CA SER A 118 18.88 11.61 21.83
C SER A 118 18.61 12.39 23.11
N ALA A 119 18.91 11.81 24.27
CA ALA A 119 18.76 12.48 25.57
C ALA A 119 19.60 13.76 25.70
N GLU A 120 20.63 13.91 24.87
CA GLU A 120 21.54 15.06 24.85
C GLU A 120 21.05 16.20 23.94
N GLN A 121 20.04 15.96 23.10
CA GLN A 121 19.57 16.90 22.09
C GLN A 121 18.25 17.56 22.51
N SER A 122 17.99 18.77 22.00
CA SER A 122 16.68 19.40 22.16
C SER A 122 15.61 18.61 21.42
N TRP A 123 14.37 18.63 21.93
CA TRP A 123 13.21 18.01 21.28
C TRP A 123 13.05 18.43 19.82
N SER A 124 13.32 19.70 19.49
CA SER A 124 13.22 20.22 18.13
C SER A 124 14.26 19.64 17.17
N SER A 125 15.40 19.15 17.67
CA SER A 125 16.51 18.69 16.82
C SER A 125 16.15 17.45 16.00
N SER A 126 15.27 16.59 16.51
CA SER A 126 14.82 15.37 15.84
C SER A 126 13.56 15.56 14.99
N LEU A 127 13.01 16.78 14.93
CA LEU A 127 11.76 17.05 14.23
C LEU A 127 12.03 17.52 12.79
N PRO A 128 11.62 16.74 11.79
CA PRO A 128 11.99 17.05 10.40
C PRO A 128 11.36 18.36 9.87
N HIS A 129 10.15 18.70 10.33
CA HIS A 129 9.45 19.93 9.93
C HIS A 129 10.18 21.21 10.37
N THR A 130 11.09 21.13 11.35
CA THR A 130 11.87 22.29 11.78
C THR A 130 12.92 22.70 10.76
N TYR A 131 13.33 21.77 9.89
CA TYR A 131 14.36 21.98 8.86
C TYR A 131 13.78 22.31 7.48
N ILE A 132 12.56 21.87 7.19
CA ILE A 132 11.89 22.15 5.92
C ILE A 132 11.26 23.55 5.98
N LYS A 133 11.76 24.46 5.14
CA LYS A 133 11.28 25.85 5.05
C LYS A 133 10.78 26.25 3.68
N THR A 134 11.14 25.48 2.66
CA THR A 134 10.75 25.76 1.28
C THR A 134 9.34 25.24 0.98
N PRO A 135 8.60 25.84 0.04
CA PRO A 135 7.25 25.41 -0.33
C PRO A 135 7.20 24.06 -1.06
N PHE A 136 8.30 23.60 -1.66
CA PHE A 136 8.37 22.32 -2.34
C PHE A 136 9.54 21.47 -1.85
N LEU A 137 9.41 20.16 -2.04
CA LEU A 137 10.39 19.13 -1.71
C LEU A 137 10.71 18.31 -2.94
N LEU A 138 12.00 18.12 -3.20
CA LEU A 138 12.50 17.17 -4.19
C LEU A 138 13.11 15.98 -3.46
N ILE A 139 12.34 14.91 -3.33
CA ILE A 139 12.75 13.66 -2.71
C ILE A 139 13.40 12.79 -3.78
N ILE A 140 14.66 12.40 -3.58
CA ILE A 140 15.37 11.55 -4.53
C ILE A 140 15.84 10.23 -3.87
N PRO A 141 15.88 9.12 -4.63
CA PRO A 141 16.56 7.92 -4.17
C PRO A 141 18.08 8.10 -4.22
N ASP A 142 18.80 7.23 -3.52
CA ASP A 142 20.27 7.18 -3.61
C ASP A 142 20.76 6.78 -5.01
N ALA A 143 22.03 7.08 -5.29
CA ALA A 143 22.76 6.67 -6.47
C ALA A 143 22.15 7.13 -7.80
N VAL A 144 21.45 8.27 -7.81
CA VAL A 144 20.97 8.94 -9.02
C VAL A 144 21.89 10.05 -9.50
N LYS A 145 21.86 10.31 -10.80
CA LYS A 145 22.50 11.44 -11.47
C LYS A 145 21.44 12.26 -12.19
N LEU A 146 21.44 13.58 -11.99
CA LEU A 146 20.65 14.52 -12.77
C LEU A 146 21.24 14.61 -14.19
N VAL A 147 20.45 14.26 -15.20
CA VAL A 147 20.86 14.28 -16.62
C VAL A 147 20.11 15.32 -17.44
N ASP A 148 18.89 15.68 -17.02
CA ASP A 148 18.07 16.69 -17.68
C ASP A 148 17.50 17.69 -16.66
N PRO A 149 18.26 18.76 -16.35
CA PRO A 149 17.79 19.78 -15.42
C PRO A 149 16.67 20.66 -16.02
N HIS A 150 16.51 20.73 -17.34
CA HIS A 150 15.40 21.45 -17.95
C HIS A 150 14.07 20.74 -17.74
N SER A 151 14.05 19.42 -17.86
CA SER A 151 12.86 18.62 -17.53
C SER A 151 12.53 18.67 -16.04
N LEU A 152 13.53 18.75 -15.16
CA LEU A 152 13.29 19.02 -13.73
C LEU A 152 12.58 20.36 -13.49
N LEU A 153 13.07 21.45 -14.11
CA LEU A 153 12.43 22.77 -14.02
C LEU A 153 11.03 22.77 -14.64
N SER A 154 10.83 22.01 -15.71
CA SER A 154 9.53 21.88 -16.37
C SER A 154 8.52 21.16 -15.46
N ALA A 155 8.93 20.09 -14.79
CA ALA A 155 8.12 19.39 -13.80
C ALA A 155 7.79 20.27 -12.59
N PHE A 156 8.74 21.07 -12.11
CA PHE A 156 8.52 22.05 -11.05
C PHE A 156 7.49 23.10 -11.43
N ASN A 157 7.64 23.72 -12.61
CA ASN A 157 6.68 24.70 -13.11
C ASN A 157 5.29 24.07 -13.31
N TYR A 158 5.23 22.82 -13.78
CA TYR A 158 3.98 22.09 -13.93
C TYR A 158 3.28 21.88 -12.59
N LEU A 159 3.97 21.35 -11.57
CA LEU A 159 3.41 21.17 -10.22
C LEU A 159 2.96 22.50 -9.60
N LYS A 160 3.73 23.57 -9.80
CA LYS A 160 3.39 24.90 -9.30
C LYS A 160 2.09 25.44 -9.92
N GLN A 161 1.86 25.19 -11.20
CA GLN A 161 0.66 25.65 -11.94
C GLN A 161 -0.59 24.80 -11.66
N HIS A 162 -0.41 23.54 -11.25
CA HIS A 162 -1.50 22.58 -11.06
C HIS A 162 -1.68 22.27 -9.57
N SER A 163 -2.35 23.18 -8.84
CA SER A 163 -2.52 23.08 -7.38
C SER A 163 -3.32 21.86 -6.90
N TYR A 164 -4.08 21.23 -7.79
CA TYR A 164 -4.82 19.98 -7.50
C TYR A 164 -3.89 18.76 -7.42
N LEU A 165 -2.70 18.83 -8.02
CA LEU A 165 -1.70 17.76 -7.94
C LEU A 165 -0.93 17.84 -6.64
N SER A 166 -0.76 16.68 -6.00
CA SER A 166 0.05 16.56 -4.79
C SER A 166 1.53 16.37 -5.10
N SER A 167 1.85 15.69 -6.20
CA SER A 167 3.23 15.43 -6.59
C SER A 167 3.41 15.10 -8.07
N VAL A 168 4.66 15.14 -8.49
CA VAL A 168 5.14 14.66 -9.78
C VAL A 168 6.21 13.60 -9.54
N ALA A 169 6.02 12.42 -10.11
CA ALA A 169 7.01 11.35 -10.13
C ALA A 169 7.98 11.57 -11.29
N LEU A 170 9.26 11.71 -10.98
CA LEU A 170 10.35 11.94 -11.93
C LEU A 170 11.09 10.62 -12.15
N VAL A 171 10.90 10.02 -13.32
CA VAL A 171 11.43 8.68 -13.61
C VAL A 171 12.96 8.68 -13.54
N THR A 172 13.50 7.66 -12.88
CA THR A 172 14.92 7.34 -13.00
C THR A 172 15.06 6.33 -14.14
N GLY A 173 15.83 6.61 -15.20
CA GLY A 173 15.81 5.91 -16.49
C GLY A 173 16.18 4.40 -16.52
N ARG A 174 16.06 3.67 -15.41
CA ARG A 174 16.29 2.22 -15.27
C ARG A 174 15.03 1.39 -15.47
N ASP A 175 13.94 1.83 -14.88
CA ASP A 175 12.74 1.02 -14.72
C ASP A 175 11.55 1.63 -15.45
N HIS A 176 10.65 0.75 -15.93
CA HIS A 176 9.37 1.17 -16.46
C HIS A 176 8.49 1.62 -15.31
N SER A 177 8.50 2.92 -15.02
CA SER A 177 7.59 3.49 -14.03
C SER A 177 6.15 3.34 -14.52
N SER A 178 5.29 2.77 -13.68
CA SER A 178 3.91 2.49 -14.03
C SER A 178 2.96 3.23 -13.09
N CYS A 179 1.92 3.79 -13.67
CA CYS A 179 0.84 4.44 -12.96
C CYS A 179 -0.08 3.37 -12.37
N LEU A 180 -0.49 3.51 -11.11
CA LEU A 180 -1.35 2.57 -10.40
C LEU A 180 -2.52 3.30 -9.74
N ASN A 181 -3.68 2.64 -9.75
CA ASN A 181 -4.80 2.97 -8.89
C ASN A 181 -4.54 2.30 -7.54
N LEU A 182 -4.83 3.01 -6.45
CA LEU A 182 -4.57 2.54 -5.10
C LEU A 182 -5.80 2.76 -4.22
N HIS A 183 -6.47 1.67 -3.87
CA HIS A 183 -7.57 1.69 -2.94
C HIS A 183 -7.11 1.33 -1.53
N VAL A 184 -7.33 2.23 -0.57
CA VAL A 184 -6.99 2.04 0.85
C VAL A 184 -8.27 1.90 1.67
N ASP A 185 -8.60 0.69 2.10
CA ASP A 185 -9.75 0.41 2.96
C ASP A 185 -9.26 0.15 4.39
N LEU A 186 -9.17 1.20 5.22
CA LEU A 186 -8.74 1.09 6.61
C LEU A 186 -9.75 0.33 7.49
N ARG A 187 -11.03 0.32 7.12
CA ARG A 187 -12.04 -0.48 7.82
C ARG A 187 -11.75 -1.97 7.65
N ARG A 188 -11.31 -2.37 6.46
CA ARG A 188 -10.90 -3.75 6.13
C ARG A 188 -9.39 -3.99 6.18
N TRP A 189 -8.59 -3.05 6.67
CA TRP A 189 -7.12 -3.20 6.80
C TRP A 189 -6.43 -3.56 5.47
N THR A 190 -7.03 -3.18 4.34
CA THR A 190 -6.67 -3.71 3.02
C THR A 190 -6.19 -2.60 2.11
N LEU A 191 -5.11 -2.90 1.39
CA LEU A 191 -4.54 -2.08 0.34
C LEU A 191 -4.66 -2.84 -0.98
N THR A 192 -5.26 -2.23 -2.00
CA THR A 192 -5.43 -2.86 -3.32
C THR A 192 -4.78 -1.99 -4.37
N TYR A 193 -3.79 -2.55 -5.08
CA TYR A 193 -3.17 -1.94 -6.24
C TYR A 193 -3.80 -2.49 -7.51
N GLU A 194 -4.12 -1.61 -8.45
CA GLU A 194 -4.64 -1.98 -9.77
C GLU A 194 -3.85 -1.22 -10.84
N ASN A 195 -3.63 -1.86 -11.99
CA ASN A 195 -3.03 -1.18 -13.13
C ASN A 195 -4.00 -0.10 -13.62
N THR A 196 -3.53 1.14 -13.76
CA THR A 196 -4.35 2.18 -14.40
C THR A 196 -4.46 1.93 -15.89
N GLY A 197 -5.58 2.36 -16.48
CA GLY A 197 -5.69 2.56 -17.93
C GLY A 197 -4.82 3.73 -18.42
N LEU A 198 -5.17 4.29 -19.58
CA LEU A 198 -4.44 5.36 -20.30
C LEU A 198 -4.30 6.72 -19.57
N PHE A 199 -4.72 6.84 -18.30
CA PHE A 199 -4.78 8.12 -17.60
C PHE A 199 -3.40 8.64 -17.16
N GLN A 200 -3.26 9.97 -17.12
CA GLN A 200 -2.03 10.67 -16.70
C GLN A 200 -1.88 10.79 -15.17
N GLU A 201 -2.98 10.63 -14.43
CA GLU A 201 -3.04 10.78 -12.97
C GLU A 201 -3.07 9.43 -12.27
N CYS A 202 -2.25 9.31 -11.22
CA CYS A 202 -1.96 8.10 -10.48
C CYS A 202 -2.25 8.31 -9.00
N ASP A 203 -2.80 7.29 -8.34
CA ASP A 203 -2.82 7.24 -6.88
C ASP A 203 -1.46 6.79 -6.33
N ALA A 204 -0.79 5.91 -7.06
CA ALA A 204 0.55 5.44 -6.76
C ALA A 204 1.38 5.27 -8.03
N VAL A 205 2.69 5.37 -7.88
CA VAL A 205 3.65 5.08 -8.95
C VAL A 205 4.54 3.94 -8.51
N SER A 206 4.67 2.92 -9.36
CA SER A 206 5.64 1.83 -9.17
C SER A 206 6.90 2.07 -9.99
N GLY A 207 8.01 1.44 -9.58
CA GLY A 207 9.34 1.61 -10.17
C GLY A 207 10.18 2.67 -9.45
N GLU A 208 11.47 2.73 -9.76
CA GLU A 208 12.38 3.73 -9.16
C GLU A 208 12.16 5.13 -9.74
N HIS A 209 11.76 6.08 -8.90
CA HIS A 209 11.52 7.47 -9.27
C HIS A 209 11.85 8.42 -8.11
N ALA A 210 12.13 9.67 -8.44
CA ALA A 210 12.13 10.78 -7.48
C ALA A 210 10.71 11.38 -7.37
N ILE A 211 10.40 12.01 -6.24
CA ILE A 211 9.10 12.66 -6.00
C ILE A 211 9.34 14.15 -5.81
N LEU A 212 8.75 14.96 -6.67
CA LEU A 212 8.62 16.41 -6.47
C LEU A 212 7.23 16.68 -5.87
N THR A 213 7.16 17.20 -4.66
CA THR A 213 5.89 17.41 -3.94
C THR A 213 5.87 18.76 -3.21
N ARG A 214 4.69 19.14 -2.72
CA ARG A 214 4.50 20.36 -1.93
C ARG A 214 4.78 20.06 -0.46
N SER A 215 5.50 20.94 0.21
CA SER A 215 5.90 20.75 1.61
C SER A 215 4.71 20.74 2.56
N ASP A 216 3.70 21.58 2.32
CA ASP A 216 2.46 21.64 3.11
C ASP A 216 1.75 20.28 3.10
N LYS A 217 1.55 19.71 1.91
CA LYS A 217 0.93 18.39 1.70
C LYS A 217 1.75 17.27 2.34
N PHE A 218 3.06 17.25 2.10
CA PHE A 218 3.92 16.20 2.63
C PHE A 218 3.99 16.20 4.16
N LEU A 219 3.96 17.38 4.79
CA LEU A 219 4.01 17.52 6.25
C LEU A 219 2.65 17.29 6.94
N GLU A 220 1.54 17.20 6.19
CA GLU A 220 0.24 16.73 6.72
C GLU A 220 0.22 15.22 7.00
N PHE A 221 1.19 14.46 6.48
CA PHE A 221 1.26 13.03 6.70
C PHE A 221 1.77 12.71 8.12
N PRO A 222 1.05 11.90 8.91
CA PRO A 222 1.54 11.49 10.23
C PRO A 222 2.84 10.67 10.16
N PHE A 223 3.12 10.04 9.02
CA PHE A 223 4.28 9.18 8.83
C PHE A 223 5.15 9.59 7.62
N SER A 224 5.36 10.89 7.37
CA SER A 224 6.04 11.39 6.14
C SER A 224 7.46 10.82 5.93
N PHE A 225 8.19 10.51 7.01
CA PHE A 225 9.59 10.06 6.96
C PHE A 225 9.77 8.56 7.24
N LEU A 226 8.66 7.83 7.38
CA LEU A 226 8.67 6.39 7.61
C LEU A 226 9.06 5.66 6.32
N GLN A 227 10.00 4.72 6.42
CA GLN A 227 10.48 3.96 5.25
C GLN A 227 9.66 2.67 5.03
N PRO A 228 9.45 2.22 3.77
CA PRO A 228 9.84 2.87 2.52
C PRO A 228 9.01 4.12 2.24
N MET A 229 9.69 5.23 2.01
CA MET A 229 9.08 6.57 2.06
C MET A 229 8.19 6.81 0.85
N THR A 230 8.60 6.35 -0.33
CA THR A 230 7.79 6.38 -1.56
C THR A 230 6.48 5.60 -1.39
N THR A 231 6.53 4.39 -0.84
CA THR A 231 5.33 3.59 -0.57
C THR A 231 4.43 4.27 0.47
N GLY A 232 5.01 4.77 1.57
CA GLY A 232 4.26 5.47 2.62
C GLY A 232 3.63 6.78 2.13
N PHE A 233 4.29 7.49 1.22
CA PHE A 233 3.78 8.69 0.56
C PHE A 233 2.49 8.38 -0.20
N TYR A 234 2.51 7.41 -1.12
CA TYR A 234 1.35 7.12 -1.97
C TYR A 234 0.15 6.57 -1.20
N ILE A 235 0.36 5.75 -0.16
CA ILE A 235 -0.75 5.26 0.67
C ILE A 235 -1.44 6.42 1.40
N GLN A 236 -0.66 7.35 1.97
CA GLN A 236 -1.21 8.49 2.70
C GLN A 236 -1.82 9.56 1.79
N ALA A 237 -1.30 9.70 0.56
CA ALA A 237 -1.87 10.52 -0.50
C ALA A 237 -3.21 9.95 -0.99
N ALA A 238 -3.29 8.64 -1.28
CA ALA A 238 -4.51 7.97 -1.72
C ALA A 238 -5.64 8.08 -0.67
N LEU A 239 -5.32 8.00 0.63
CA LEU A 239 -6.28 8.25 1.72
C LEU A 239 -6.89 9.66 1.73
N ARG A 240 -6.32 10.61 0.98
CA ARG A 240 -6.77 12.00 0.86
C ARG A 240 -7.22 12.35 -0.56
N ASP A 241 -7.41 11.34 -1.42
CA ASP A 241 -7.72 11.49 -2.85
C ASP A 241 -6.71 12.36 -3.61
N TRP A 242 -5.45 12.37 -3.17
CA TRP A 242 -4.40 13.18 -3.76
C TRP A 242 -3.73 12.46 -4.93
N LYS A 243 -3.74 13.11 -6.09
CA LYS A 243 -3.21 12.55 -7.33
C LYS A 243 -1.76 12.96 -7.57
N SER A 244 -1.06 12.11 -8.28
CA SER A 244 0.30 12.33 -8.78
C SER A 244 0.34 12.10 -10.28
N ILE A 245 1.31 12.67 -10.98
CA ILE A 245 1.53 12.36 -12.41
C ILE A 245 2.93 11.78 -12.62
N ILE A 246 3.11 11.04 -13.71
CA ILE A 246 4.43 10.57 -14.13
C ILE A 246 4.99 11.54 -15.17
N PHE A 247 6.12 12.16 -14.86
CA PHE A 247 6.89 12.93 -15.82
C PHE A 247 7.80 11.97 -16.59
N LYS A 248 7.45 11.72 -17.86
CA LYS A 248 8.07 10.65 -18.67
C LYS A 248 9.51 10.94 -19.09
N ASP A 249 9.92 12.22 -19.12
CA ASP A 249 11.30 12.55 -19.42
C ASP A 249 12.22 11.99 -18.35
N SER A 250 13.35 11.41 -18.78
CA SER A 250 14.35 10.87 -17.87
C SER A 250 15.14 12.00 -17.23
N VAL A 251 14.60 12.57 -16.15
CA VAL A 251 15.26 13.63 -15.38
C VAL A 251 16.51 13.09 -14.68
N PHE A 252 16.39 11.87 -14.15
CA PHE A 252 17.46 11.20 -13.42
C PHE A 252 17.84 9.89 -14.10
N VAL A 253 19.09 9.47 -13.90
CA VAL A 253 19.57 8.13 -14.25
C VAL A 253 20.24 7.54 -13.02
N GLY A 254 19.76 6.39 -12.55
CA GLY A 254 20.40 5.70 -11.44
C GLY A 254 21.70 4.99 -11.84
N ASN A 255 22.54 4.64 -10.87
CA ASN A 255 23.84 3.98 -11.03
C ASN A 255 23.75 2.43 -10.98
N PRO A 256 24.18 1.68 -12.02
CA PRO A 256 23.90 0.24 -12.15
C PRO A 256 24.69 -0.61 -11.17
N ASN A 257 25.69 -0.01 -10.56
CA ASN A 257 26.60 -0.70 -9.67
C ASN A 257 26.08 -0.76 -8.22
N LEU A 258 25.06 0.02 -7.85
CA LEU A 258 24.46 -0.04 -6.51
C LEU A 258 23.83 -1.42 -6.28
N PHE A 259 24.25 -2.12 -5.22
CA PHE A 259 23.83 -3.48 -4.89
C PHE A 259 24.05 -4.50 -6.02
N SER A 260 25.10 -4.29 -6.84
CA SER A 260 25.50 -5.23 -7.89
C SER A 260 26.01 -6.56 -7.33
N ASP A 261 26.62 -6.53 -6.14
CA ASP A 261 27.03 -7.72 -5.41
C ASP A 261 25.81 -8.50 -4.86
N PRO A 262 25.73 -9.84 -5.07
CA PRO A 262 24.59 -10.63 -4.61
C PRO A 262 24.33 -10.58 -3.09
N HIS A 263 25.38 -10.52 -2.27
CA HIS A 263 25.24 -10.48 -0.81
C HIS A 263 24.66 -9.13 -0.37
N LYS A 264 25.16 -8.03 -0.92
CA LYS A 264 24.64 -6.67 -0.71
C LYS A 264 23.19 -6.53 -1.20
N LYS A 265 22.86 -7.08 -2.37
CA LYS A 265 21.49 -7.12 -2.89
C LYS A 265 20.52 -7.86 -1.96
N TRP A 266 20.94 -9.02 -1.45
CA TRP A 266 20.15 -9.76 -0.46
C TRP A 266 19.95 -8.94 0.83
N LYS A 267 21.00 -8.29 1.34
CA LYS A 267 20.93 -7.47 2.55
C LYS A 267 19.96 -6.30 2.38
N HIS A 268 20.05 -5.57 1.27
CA HIS A 268 19.13 -4.48 0.93
C HIS A 268 17.68 -4.99 0.85
N LYS A 269 17.41 -6.06 0.08
CA LYS A 269 16.06 -6.65 -0.02
C LYS A 269 15.48 -7.03 1.35
N LYS A 270 16.31 -7.61 2.22
CA LYS A 270 15.91 -7.97 3.59
C LYS A 270 15.54 -6.74 4.41
N GLN A 271 16.33 -5.66 4.35
CA GLN A 271 16.03 -4.42 5.06
C GLN A 271 14.78 -3.71 4.53
N VAL A 272 14.59 -3.67 3.21
CA VAL A 272 13.37 -3.15 2.58
C VAL A 272 12.15 -3.93 3.07
N ALA A 273 12.20 -5.27 3.11
CA ALA A 273 11.09 -6.08 3.61
C ALA A 273 10.77 -5.79 5.09
N VAL A 274 11.79 -5.59 5.94
CA VAL A 274 11.60 -5.21 7.35
C VAL A 274 10.95 -3.84 7.49
N ARG A 275 11.45 -2.85 6.74
CA ARG A 275 10.89 -1.49 6.71
C ARG A 275 9.44 -1.51 6.21
N LEU A 276 9.16 -2.25 5.14
CA LEU A 276 7.82 -2.38 4.57
C LEU A 276 6.83 -3.00 5.56
N LYS A 277 7.24 -4.05 6.29
CA LYS A 277 6.44 -4.62 7.37
C LYS A 277 6.15 -3.60 8.48
N ASN A 278 7.13 -2.78 8.85
CA ASN A 278 6.93 -1.72 9.83
C ASN A 278 5.98 -0.63 9.30
N LEU A 279 6.13 -0.21 8.04
CA LEU A 279 5.25 0.75 7.38
C LEU A 279 3.79 0.30 7.45
N TYR A 280 3.49 -0.92 6.99
CA TYR A 280 2.13 -1.46 7.03
C TYR A 280 1.59 -1.63 8.45
N LYS A 281 2.45 -1.99 9.42
CA LYS A 281 2.07 -2.02 10.84
C LYS A 281 1.63 -0.64 11.33
N GLN A 282 2.40 0.42 11.05
CA GLN A 282 2.07 1.79 11.47
C GLN A 282 0.79 2.30 10.78
N LEU A 283 0.65 2.02 9.48
CA LEU A 283 -0.53 2.40 8.68
C LEU A 283 -1.75 1.48 8.87
N ARG A 284 -1.67 0.49 9.76
CA ARG A 284 -2.75 -0.47 10.05
C ARG A 284 -3.23 -1.25 8.81
N ILE A 285 -2.30 -1.61 7.93
CA ILE A 285 -2.55 -2.48 6.77
C ILE A 285 -2.13 -3.91 7.11
N LYS A 286 -3.02 -4.88 6.82
CA LYS A 286 -2.82 -6.31 7.10
C LYS A 286 -2.92 -7.19 5.85
N LYS A 287 -3.51 -6.67 4.78
CA LYS A 287 -3.64 -7.34 3.48
C LYS A 287 -3.26 -6.37 2.37
N VAL A 288 -2.39 -6.80 1.47
CA VAL A 288 -2.03 -6.05 0.26
C VAL A 288 -2.33 -6.93 -0.96
N VAL A 289 -3.14 -6.43 -1.89
CA VAL A 289 -3.44 -7.07 -3.17
C VAL A 289 -2.62 -6.38 -4.24
N LEU A 290 -1.76 -7.15 -4.90
CA LEU A 290 -0.87 -6.66 -5.96
C LEU A 290 -1.60 -6.52 -7.30
N PRO A 291 -1.14 -5.62 -8.20
CA PRO A 291 -1.77 -5.47 -9.50
C PRO A 291 -1.50 -6.70 -10.38
N GLY A 292 -2.38 -6.96 -11.35
CA GLY A 292 -2.25 -8.09 -12.28
C GLY A 292 -3.04 -9.32 -11.83
N ASP A 293 -2.36 -10.37 -11.37
CA ASP A 293 -2.98 -11.64 -10.96
C ASP A 293 -3.72 -11.58 -9.61
N GLY A 294 -3.66 -10.42 -8.93
CA GLY A 294 -4.30 -10.22 -7.63
C GLY A 294 -3.59 -10.95 -6.50
N HIS A 295 -2.29 -11.26 -6.63
CA HIS A 295 -1.53 -11.91 -5.59
C HIS A 295 -1.66 -11.17 -4.24
N VAL A 296 -1.91 -11.94 -3.18
CA VAL A 296 -2.19 -11.40 -1.84
C VAL A 296 -0.97 -11.55 -0.94
N MET A 297 -0.51 -10.43 -0.40
CA MET A 297 0.53 -10.37 0.62
C MET A 297 -0.09 -10.10 1.99
N TRP A 298 0.28 -10.91 2.98
CA TRP A 298 -0.25 -10.84 4.34
C TRP A 298 0.74 -10.18 5.31
N TYR A 299 0.23 -9.24 6.11
CA TYR A 299 0.97 -8.50 7.14
C TYR A 299 0.25 -8.54 8.51
N GLY A 300 -0.63 -9.52 8.68
CA GLY A 300 -1.42 -9.76 9.89
C GLY A 300 -0.91 -10.94 10.73
N CYS A 301 -1.82 -11.61 11.43
CA CYS A 301 -1.51 -12.82 12.21
C CYS A 301 -1.35 -14.05 11.30
N THR A 302 -0.60 -15.04 11.80
CA THR A 302 -0.39 -16.36 11.19
C THR A 302 -0.71 -17.47 12.17
N LYS A 303 -0.48 -18.74 11.78
CA LYS A 303 -0.67 -19.90 12.66
C LYS A 303 0.32 -19.89 13.85
N GLU A 304 1.46 -19.22 13.70
CA GLU A 304 2.54 -19.13 14.69
C GLU A 304 2.46 -17.88 15.58
N THR A 305 1.49 -16.99 15.35
CA THR A 305 1.33 -15.75 16.14
C THR A 305 -0.02 -15.73 16.84
N THR A 306 -0.18 -14.88 17.85
CA THR A 306 -1.49 -14.57 18.39
C THR A 306 -2.40 -13.94 17.34
N ARG A 307 -3.73 -14.08 17.52
CA ARG A 307 -4.72 -13.35 16.72
C ARG A 307 -4.52 -11.83 16.87
N CYS A 308 -5.13 -11.06 15.96
CA CYS A 308 -4.85 -9.62 15.86
C CYS A 308 -5.49 -8.75 16.94
N PHE A 309 -6.43 -9.28 17.72
CA PHE A 309 -7.15 -8.57 18.77
C PHE A 309 -7.14 -9.36 20.08
N GLY A 310 -7.27 -8.65 21.20
CA GLY A 310 -7.25 -9.23 22.53
C GLY A 310 -8.46 -10.12 22.87
N THR A 311 -8.64 -10.40 24.16
CA THR A 311 -9.83 -11.08 24.68
C THR A 311 -11.08 -10.25 24.40
N VAL A 312 -12.11 -10.86 23.83
CA VAL A 312 -13.39 -10.19 23.56
C VAL A 312 -14.14 -10.02 24.88
N VAL A 313 -14.72 -8.84 25.09
CA VAL A 313 -15.47 -8.51 26.31
C VAL A 313 -16.88 -8.07 25.91
N ASN A 314 -17.90 -8.73 26.44
CA ASN A 314 -19.32 -8.47 26.12
C ASN A 314 -19.62 -8.50 24.60
N ASP A 315 -19.12 -9.52 23.90
CA ASP A 315 -19.35 -9.77 22.46
C ASP A 315 -18.91 -8.65 21.52
N MET A 316 -18.02 -7.77 21.98
CA MET A 316 -17.56 -6.59 21.24
C MET A 316 -16.02 -6.57 21.20
N PRO A 317 -15.41 -7.04 20.09
CA PRO A 317 -13.98 -6.92 19.87
C PRO A 317 -13.51 -5.47 19.74
N GLU A 318 -12.25 -5.21 20.11
CA GLU A 318 -11.67 -3.86 20.13
C GLU A 318 -11.74 -3.13 18.78
N TYR A 319 -11.62 -3.85 17.66
CA TYR A 319 -11.63 -3.25 16.32
C TYR A 319 -12.96 -2.58 15.96
N ILE A 320 -14.09 -3.02 16.56
CA ILE A 320 -15.39 -2.39 16.32
C ILE A 320 -15.40 -0.98 16.93
N TYR A 321 -14.78 -0.80 18.10
CA TYR A 321 -14.61 0.51 18.74
C TYR A 321 -13.65 1.42 17.97
N GLU A 322 -12.74 0.87 17.18
CA GLU A 322 -11.89 1.62 16.25
C GLU A 322 -12.60 2.01 14.93
N GLY A 323 -13.89 1.68 14.77
CA GLY A 323 -14.63 1.89 13.53
C GLY A 323 -14.23 0.92 12.39
N LYS A 324 -13.49 -0.14 12.72
CA LYS A 324 -12.96 -1.13 11.78
C LYS A 324 -13.74 -2.44 11.86
N TRP A 325 -13.48 -3.31 10.90
CA TRP A 325 -14.01 -4.66 10.83
C TRP A 325 -12.93 -5.68 11.19
N THR A 326 -13.28 -6.96 11.14
CA THR A 326 -12.35 -8.02 11.53
C THR A 326 -11.12 -7.99 10.63
N PRO A 327 -9.90 -8.07 11.19
CA PRO A 327 -8.68 -8.20 10.42
C PRO A 327 -8.78 -9.30 9.36
N PRO A 328 -8.41 -9.06 8.10
CA PRO A 328 -8.64 -10.02 7.02
C PRO A 328 -7.83 -11.32 7.19
N CYS A 329 -6.69 -11.26 7.87
CA CYS A 329 -5.90 -12.43 8.25
C CYS A 329 -6.60 -13.29 9.32
N CYS A 330 -7.38 -12.67 10.21
CA CYS A 330 -8.19 -13.37 11.20
C CYS A 330 -9.38 -14.05 10.52
N LEU A 331 -10.06 -13.36 9.59
CA LEU A 331 -11.09 -13.98 8.77
C LEU A 331 -10.55 -15.18 7.99
N GLU A 332 -9.36 -15.08 7.39
CA GLU A 332 -8.77 -16.22 6.67
C GLU A 332 -8.40 -17.39 7.58
N ALA A 333 -7.92 -17.11 8.80
CA ALA A 333 -7.68 -18.12 9.82
C ALA A 333 -8.98 -18.86 10.20
N VAL A 334 -10.09 -18.13 10.41
CA VAL A 334 -11.39 -18.75 10.72
C VAL A 334 -11.91 -19.53 9.53
N ARG A 335 -11.88 -18.99 8.30
CA ARG A 335 -12.29 -19.74 7.09
C ARG A 335 -11.52 -21.05 6.94
N THR A 336 -10.20 -21.01 7.19
CA THR A 336 -9.35 -22.20 7.15
C THR A 336 -9.76 -23.21 8.22
N THR A 337 -10.01 -22.75 9.44
CA THR A 337 -10.47 -23.58 10.56
C THR A 337 -11.85 -24.16 10.29
N SER A 338 -12.79 -23.40 9.73
CA SER A 338 -14.12 -23.87 9.34
C SER A 338 -14.02 -25.01 8.32
N ARG A 339 -13.25 -24.82 7.24
CA ARG A 339 -13.08 -25.87 6.22
C ARG A 339 -12.48 -27.15 6.79
N HIS A 340 -11.50 -27.03 7.68
CA HIS A 340 -10.92 -28.16 8.39
C HIS A 340 -11.93 -28.93 9.24
N VAL A 341 -12.68 -28.20 10.07
CA VAL A 341 -13.73 -28.78 10.93
C VAL A 341 -14.82 -29.45 10.09
N PHE A 342 -15.29 -28.80 9.03
CA PHE A 342 -16.32 -29.37 8.15
C PHE A 342 -15.84 -30.68 7.53
N GLN A 343 -14.60 -30.71 7.02
CA GLN A 343 -14.01 -31.91 6.44
C GLN A 343 -13.96 -33.06 7.45
N ILE A 344 -13.46 -32.82 8.68
CA ILE A 344 -13.39 -33.85 9.73
C ILE A 344 -14.78 -34.38 10.10
N LEU A 345 -15.76 -33.49 10.26
CA LEU A 345 -17.12 -33.90 10.62
C LEU A 345 -17.78 -34.72 9.49
N GLU A 346 -17.54 -34.35 8.24
CA GLU A 346 -18.04 -35.09 7.08
C GLU A 346 -17.38 -36.47 6.95
N ASP A 347 -16.07 -36.57 7.15
CA ASP A 347 -15.33 -37.84 7.14
C ASP A 347 -15.80 -38.79 8.25
N CYS A 348 -16.12 -38.24 9.42
CA CYS A 348 -16.68 -38.98 10.55
C CYS A 348 -18.20 -39.23 10.43
N LYS A 349 -18.85 -38.73 9.38
CA LYS A 349 -20.31 -38.83 9.17
C LYS A 349 -21.11 -38.24 10.35
N VAL A 350 -20.62 -37.16 10.94
CA VAL A 350 -21.33 -36.35 11.94
C VAL A 350 -22.24 -35.37 11.22
N ARG A 351 -23.53 -35.40 11.55
CA ARG A 351 -24.48 -34.41 11.03
C ARG A 351 -24.24 -33.07 11.73
N TYR A 352 -23.79 -32.08 10.97
CA TYR A 352 -23.62 -30.70 11.41
C TYR A 352 -24.46 -29.74 10.58
N TRP A 353 -24.62 -28.51 11.07
CA TRP A 353 -25.19 -27.39 10.31
C TRP A 353 -24.56 -26.06 10.76
N LEU A 354 -24.47 -25.09 9.84
CA LEU A 354 -24.15 -23.71 10.21
C LEU A 354 -25.19 -23.16 11.17
N GLU A 355 -24.74 -22.45 12.20
CA GLU A 355 -25.57 -21.90 13.25
C GLU A 355 -25.35 -20.39 13.37
N GLY A 356 -26.27 -19.68 14.05
CA GLY A 356 -26.05 -18.30 14.49
C GLY A 356 -25.58 -17.33 13.39
N GLY A 357 -24.53 -16.55 13.70
CA GLY A 357 -23.95 -15.55 12.81
C GLY A 357 -23.34 -16.15 11.54
N SER A 358 -22.89 -17.41 11.60
CA SER A 358 -22.30 -18.12 10.47
C SER A 358 -23.32 -18.47 9.40
N LEU A 359 -24.47 -19.02 9.79
CA LEU A 359 -25.58 -19.27 8.84
C LEU A 359 -26.11 -17.96 8.25
N LEU A 360 -26.16 -16.90 9.06
CA LEU A 360 -26.58 -15.58 8.60
C LEU A 360 -25.60 -14.97 7.59
N GLY A 361 -24.29 -15.12 7.82
CA GLY A 361 -23.25 -14.73 6.86
C GLY A 361 -23.34 -15.50 5.55
N ALA A 362 -23.55 -16.82 5.63
CA ALA A 362 -23.78 -17.66 4.46
C ALA A 362 -24.99 -17.18 3.63
N ALA A 363 -26.11 -16.87 4.28
CA ALA A 363 -27.33 -16.42 3.62
C ALA A 363 -27.20 -15.00 2.99
N ARG A 364 -26.35 -14.14 3.55
CA ARG A 364 -26.14 -12.76 3.07
C ARG A 364 -25.14 -12.68 1.91
N SER A 365 -23.98 -13.31 2.09
CA SER A 365 -22.82 -13.11 1.21
C SER A 365 -22.03 -14.38 0.94
N GLY A 366 -22.49 -15.54 1.40
CA GLY A 366 -21.77 -16.81 1.25
C GLY A 366 -20.45 -16.88 2.02
N ASP A 367 -20.29 -16.05 3.06
CA ASP A 367 -19.04 -15.92 3.83
C ASP A 367 -19.31 -15.40 5.24
N ILE A 368 -18.28 -15.39 6.09
CA ILE A 368 -18.32 -14.85 7.46
C ILE A 368 -18.74 -13.37 7.42
N ILE A 369 -19.60 -12.94 8.36
CA ILE A 369 -19.97 -11.53 8.49
C ILE A 369 -18.67 -10.71 8.72
N PRO A 370 -18.41 -9.61 7.99
CA PRO A 370 -17.08 -8.99 7.99
C PRO A 370 -16.57 -8.48 9.35
N TRP A 371 -17.46 -8.29 10.32
CA TRP A 371 -17.13 -7.86 11.69
C TRP A 371 -17.23 -8.98 12.73
N ASP A 372 -17.63 -10.20 12.34
CA ASP A 372 -17.59 -11.38 13.20
C ASP A 372 -16.18 -11.91 13.40
N TYR A 373 -15.97 -12.66 14.48
CA TYR A 373 -14.65 -13.13 14.90
C TYR A 373 -14.54 -14.64 15.09
N ASP A 374 -15.62 -15.39 14.88
CA ASP A 374 -15.70 -16.84 15.05
C ASP A 374 -16.68 -17.44 14.02
N VAL A 375 -16.81 -18.77 14.08
CA VAL A 375 -17.83 -19.52 13.33
C VAL A 375 -18.54 -20.48 14.26
N ASP A 376 -19.88 -20.52 14.18
CA ASP A 376 -20.72 -21.39 14.99
C ASP A 376 -21.33 -22.48 14.12
N ILE A 377 -21.28 -23.73 14.60
CA ILE A 377 -22.01 -24.85 14.02
C ILE A 377 -22.75 -25.64 15.10
N GLY A 378 -23.91 -26.19 14.73
CA GLY A 378 -24.60 -27.21 15.52
C GLY A 378 -24.25 -28.61 15.05
N ILE A 379 -24.26 -29.58 15.97
CA ILE A 379 -24.16 -31.01 15.67
C ILE A 379 -25.24 -31.80 16.41
N TYR A 380 -25.59 -32.99 15.93
CA TYR A 380 -26.33 -33.96 16.72
C TYR A 380 -25.44 -34.54 17.84
N LYS A 381 -25.84 -34.40 19.11
CA LYS A 381 -25.10 -34.89 20.30
C LYS A 381 -24.85 -36.40 20.23
N GLU A 382 -25.81 -37.16 19.70
CA GLU A 382 -25.67 -38.61 19.48
C GLU A 382 -24.59 -39.00 18.46
N ASP A 383 -24.13 -38.06 17.62
CA ASP A 383 -23.09 -38.31 16.62
C ASP A 383 -21.67 -38.13 17.17
N ILE A 384 -21.50 -37.59 18.40
CA ILE A 384 -20.16 -37.35 19.00
C ILE A 384 -19.30 -38.61 18.97
N GLY A 385 -19.87 -39.76 19.36
CA GLY A 385 -19.17 -41.04 19.40
C GLY A 385 -18.67 -41.56 18.04
N LYS A 386 -19.10 -40.96 16.92
CA LYS A 386 -18.66 -41.32 15.57
C LYS A 386 -17.32 -40.67 15.19
N CYS A 387 -16.92 -39.62 15.89
CA CYS A 387 -15.80 -38.76 15.54
C CYS A 387 -14.73 -38.82 16.64
N GLN A 388 -13.62 -39.48 16.35
CA GLN A 388 -12.52 -39.62 17.31
C GLN A 388 -12.01 -38.27 17.83
N PRO A 389 -11.80 -37.22 17.01
CA PRO A 389 -11.46 -35.89 17.51
C PRO A 389 -12.44 -35.35 18.56
N LEU A 390 -13.76 -35.52 18.37
CA LEU A 390 -14.74 -35.07 19.36
C LEU A 390 -14.65 -35.88 20.67
N VAL A 391 -14.49 -37.21 20.58
CA VAL A 391 -14.36 -38.11 21.74
C VAL A 391 -13.08 -37.83 22.55
N GLU A 392 -11.97 -37.56 21.87
CA GLU A 392 -10.70 -37.20 22.53
C GLU A 392 -10.84 -35.84 23.23
N CYS A 393 -11.46 -34.88 22.54
CA CYS A 393 -11.70 -33.53 23.03
C CYS A 393 -12.59 -33.50 24.29
N GLU A 394 -13.51 -34.46 24.47
CA GLU A 394 -14.30 -34.60 25.72
C GLU A 394 -13.43 -34.92 26.94
N LYS A 395 -12.26 -35.54 26.74
CA LYS A 395 -11.37 -35.97 27.84
C LYS A 395 -10.34 -34.91 28.15
N GLU A 396 -9.66 -34.43 27.12
CA GLU A 396 -8.60 -33.44 27.26
C GLU A 396 -8.43 -32.64 25.96
N LYS A 397 -7.92 -31.42 26.10
CA LYS A 397 -7.54 -30.61 24.94
C LYS A 397 -6.33 -31.24 24.22
N PHE A 398 -6.35 -31.24 22.90
CA PHE A 398 -5.24 -31.78 22.10
C PHE A 398 -5.03 -30.98 20.82
N VAL A 399 -3.84 -31.11 20.22
CA VAL A 399 -3.52 -30.51 18.93
C VAL A 399 -3.50 -31.61 17.88
N ASP A 400 -4.27 -31.45 16.81
CA ASP A 400 -4.34 -32.43 15.73
C ASP A 400 -3.08 -32.38 14.83
N PRO A 401 -2.89 -33.36 13.93
CA PRO A 401 -1.71 -33.41 13.06
C PRO A 401 -1.54 -32.19 12.14
N GLU A 402 -2.61 -31.45 11.87
CA GLU A 402 -2.55 -30.22 11.06
C GLU A 402 -2.27 -28.98 11.91
N GLY A 403 -2.26 -29.10 13.24
CA GLY A 403 -1.90 -28.03 14.18
C GLY A 403 -3.07 -27.23 14.71
N PHE A 404 -4.32 -27.71 14.57
CA PHE A 404 -5.49 -27.08 15.19
C PHE A 404 -5.67 -27.58 16.62
N LEU A 405 -6.04 -26.68 17.53
CA LEU A 405 -6.25 -27.01 18.94
C LEU A 405 -7.73 -27.31 19.17
N TRP A 406 -8.04 -28.52 19.61
CA TRP A 406 -9.36 -28.98 19.99
C TRP A 406 -9.50 -28.92 21.51
N GLU A 407 -10.57 -28.31 22.01
CA GLU A 407 -10.89 -28.29 23.44
C GLU A 407 -12.39 -28.32 23.71
N LYS A 408 -12.80 -28.93 24.83
CA LYS A 408 -14.14 -28.79 25.37
C LYS A 408 -14.18 -27.52 26.22
N ALA A 409 -15.11 -26.61 25.91
CA ALA A 409 -15.24 -25.36 26.63
C ALA A 409 -15.66 -25.62 28.10
N THR A 410 -15.02 -24.93 29.05
CA THR A 410 -15.40 -25.04 30.47
C THR A 410 -16.60 -24.17 30.84
N GLU A 411 -16.90 -23.17 30.01
CA GLU A 411 -17.95 -22.17 30.20
C GLU A 411 -19.33 -22.60 29.66
N GLY A 412 -19.40 -23.71 28.92
CA GLY A 412 -20.64 -24.28 28.40
C GLY A 412 -20.43 -25.68 27.81
N ASP A 413 -21.51 -26.42 27.54
CA ASP A 413 -21.42 -27.79 27.00
C ASP A 413 -21.15 -27.81 25.47
N PHE A 414 -20.09 -27.13 25.02
CA PHE A 414 -19.72 -27.05 23.59
C PHE A 414 -18.23 -27.34 23.36
N PHE A 415 -17.86 -27.67 22.12
CA PHE A 415 -16.47 -27.86 21.71
C PHE A 415 -15.97 -26.64 20.95
N ARG A 416 -14.67 -26.35 21.06
CA ARG A 416 -14.01 -25.25 20.38
C ARG A 416 -12.80 -25.78 19.63
N VAL A 417 -12.69 -25.41 18.36
CA VAL A 417 -11.52 -25.73 17.52
C VAL A 417 -10.84 -24.43 17.14
N GLN A 418 -9.62 -24.25 17.62
CA GLN A 418 -8.84 -23.03 17.40
C GLN A 418 -7.82 -23.22 16.29
N TYR A 419 -7.51 -22.14 15.58
CA TYR A 419 -6.59 -22.13 14.44
C TYR A 419 -5.20 -22.68 14.81
N SER A 420 -4.71 -22.37 16.02
CA SER A 420 -3.57 -23.05 16.63
C SER A 420 -3.51 -22.81 18.13
N SER A 421 -2.57 -23.45 18.83
CA SER A 421 -2.30 -23.16 20.25
C SER A 421 -1.88 -21.71 20.52
N SER A 422 -1.33 -21.02 19.52
CA SER A 422 -0.95 -19.60 19.62
C SER A 422 -2.05 -18.67 19.12
N ASN A 423 -2.84 -19.11 18.13
CA ASN A 423 -3.84 -18.30 17.45
C ASN A 423 -5.26 -18.78 17.75
N HIS A 424 -5.95 -18.05 18.63
CA HIS A 424 -7.26 -18.42 19.16
C HIS A 424 -8.45 -17.90 18.32
N MET A 425 -8.26 -17.75 17.00
CA MET A 425 -9.39 -17.68 16.06
C MET A 425 -10.03 -19.07 16.00
N HIS A 426 -11.37 -19.20 16.04
CA HIS A 426 -11.97 -20.49 16.34
C HIS A 426 -13.31 -20.75 15.64
N VAL A 427 -13.70 -22.03 15.69
CA VAL A 427 -15.02 -22.56 15.38
C VAL A 427 -15.60 -23.17 16.65
N ASP A 428 -16.80 -22.75 17.04
CA ASP A 428 -17.56 -23.33 18.15
C ASP A 428 -18.59 -24.36 17.63
N ILE A 429 -18.64 -25.51 18.29
CA ILE A 429 -19.43 -26.69 17.92
C ILE A 429 -20.41 -26.99 19.06
N PHE A 430 -21.69 -26.72 18.83
CA PHE A 430 -22.77 -26.86 19.80
C PHE A 430 -23.51 -28.19 19.62
N PRO A 431 -23.45 -29.12 20.59
CA PRO A 431 -24.21 -30.36 20.55
C PRO A 431 -25.67 -30.13 20.91
N PHE A 432 -26.60 -30.55 20.04
CA PHE A 432 -28.04 -30.55 20.28
C PHE A 432 -28.60 -31.97 20.30
N TYR A 433 -29.67 -32.20 21.04
CA TYR A 433 -30.44 -33.44 21.02
C TYR A 433 -31.93 -33.15 20.82
N SER A 434 -32.66 -34.09 20.21
CA SER A 434 -34.09 -33.95 20.01
C SER A 434 -34.86 -34.35 21.27
N LYS A 435 -35.80 -33.50 21.67
CA LYS A 435 -36.78 -33.76 22.73
C LYS A 435 -38.16 -33.39 22.19
N ASN A 436 -38.98 -34.40 21.90
CA ASN A 436 -40.32 -34.22 21.32
C ASN A 436 -40.31 -33.35 20.03
N SER A 437 -39.42 -33.70 19.07
CA SER A 437 -39.26 -32.97 17.79
C SER A 437 -38.77 -31.53 17.92
N THR A 438 -38.21 -31.17 19.07
CA THR A 438 -37.57 -29.88 19.33
C THR A 438 -36.10 -30.12 19.64
N MET A 439 -35.20 -29.47 18.90
CA MET A 439 -33.77 -29.50 19.16
C MET A 439 -33.47 -28.59 20.35
N THR A 440 -32.81 -29.16 21.36
CA THR A 440 -32.44 -28.48 22.61
C THR A 440 -31.02 -28.87 23.03
N LYS A 441 -30.48 -28.15 24.02
CA LYS A 441 -29.16 -28.40 24.63
C LYS A 441 -29.21 -28.08 26.11
N ASP A 442 -28.17 -28.51 26.84
CA ASP A 442 -28.13 -28.42 28.30
C ASP A 442 -27.78 -27.02 28.83
N THR A 443 -27.13 -26.17 28.02
CA THR A 443 -26.65 -24.84 28.42
C THR A 443 -26.93 -23.78 27.36
N TRP A 444 -27.38 -22.59 27.78
CA TRP A 444 -27.74 -21.46 26.90
C TRP A 444 -26.98 -20.20 27.29
N ILE A 445 -26.65 -19.35 26.31
CA ILE A 445 -25.91 -18.10 26.51
C ILE A 445 -26.91 -16.97 26.85
N PRO A 446 -26.85 -16.39 28.06
CA PRO A 446 -27.79 -15.35 28.47
C PRO A 446 -27.72 -14.11 27.57
N GLY A 447 -28.88 -13.62 27.11
CA GLY A 447 -28.98 -12.41 26.29
C GLY A 447 -28.85 -12.63 24.77
N HIS A 448 -28.54 -13.85 24.33
CA HIS A 448 -28.46 -14.22 22.92
C HIS A 448 -29.79 -14.80 22.45
N ARG A 449 -30.67 -13.97 21.88
CA ARG A 449 -31.99 -14.40 21.38
C ARG A 449 -31.89 -15.60 20.42
N GLN A 450 -30.86 -15.62 19.60
CA GLN A 450 -30.62 -16.64 18.59
C GLN A 450 -30.20 -18.00 19.19
N ASP A 451 -29.72 -18.01 20.43
CA ASP A 451 -29.39 -19.22 21.17
C ASP A 451 -30.64 -19.74 21.88
N THR A 452 -31.53 -20.34 21.09
CA THR A 452 -32.84 -20.86 21.52
C THR A 452 -33.12 -22.25 20.94
N GLU A 453 -34.02 -22.98 21.58
CA GLU A 453 -34.59 -24.22 21.04
C GLU A 453 -35.27 -23.97 19.69
N PHE A 454 -35.29 -24.98 18.81
CA PHE A 454 -35.91 -24.87 17.50
C PHE A 454 -36.52 -26.20 17.02
N PRO A 455 -37.56 -26.16 16.16
CA PRO A 455 -38.16 -27.35 15.58
C PRO A 455 -37.17 -28.22 14.78
N GLU A 456 -37.13 -29.51 15.06
CA GLU A 456 -36.24 -30.46 14.38
C GLU A 456 -36.54 -30.60 12.87
N LYS A 457 -37.74 -30.19 12.41
CA LYS A 457 -38.10 -30.16 10.98
C LYS A 457 -37.08 -29.41 10.12
N TYR A 458 -36.39 -28.41 10.67
CA TYR A 458 -35.39 -27.64 9.94
C TYR A 458 -34.12 -28.44 9.61
N LEU A 459 -33.89 -29.57 10.30
CA LEU A 459 -32.74 -30.44 10.04
C LEU A 459 -33.10 -31.65 9.15
N ASN A 460 -34.38 -31.80 8.78
CA ASN A 460 -34.89 -32.96 8.05
C ASN A 460 -35.59 -32.56 6.73
N PRO A 461 -34.86 -32.52 5.59
CA PRO A 461 -33.43 -32.80 5.45
C PRO A 461 -32.56 -31.56 5.77
N LEU A 462 -31.28 -31.80 6.05
CA LEU A 462 -30.25 -30.77 5.94
C LEU A 462 -30.03 -30.41 4.47
N THR A 463 -29.58 -29.18 4.23
CA THR A 463 -29.26 -28.65 2.90
C THR A 463 -27.79 -28.22 2.85
N LYS A 464 -27.34 -27.72 1.70
CA LYS A 464 -25.98 -27.21 1.51
C LYS A 464 -26.03 -25.76 1.05
N VAL A 465 -25.16 -24.91 1.61
CA VAL A 465 -25.01 -23.49 1.23
C VAL A 465 -23.54 -23.11 1.04
N PRO A 466 -23.21 -22.18 0.13
CA PRO A 466 -21.87 -21.64 0.04
C PRO A 466 -21.48 -20.91 1.35
N PHE A 467 -20.34 -21.28 1.93
CA PHE A 467 -19.79 -20.61 3.10
C PHE A 467 -18.27 -20.81 3.19
N ALA A 468 -17.53 -19.74 3.46
CA ALA A 468 -16.08 -19.76 3.68
C ALA A 468 -15.27 -20.46 2.55
N GLY A 469 -15.77 -20.39 1.30
CA GLY A 469 -15.17 -21.03 0.14
C GLY A 469 -15.46 -22.53 -0.02
N SER A 470 -16.46 -23.07 0.70
CA SER A 470 -16.89 -24.47 0.64
C SER A 470 -18.42 -24.59 0.63
N MET A 471 -18.96 -25.80 0.40
CA MET A 471 -20.39 -26.08 0.53
C MET A 471 -20.68 -26.67 1.91
N ALA A 472 -21.06 -25.80 2.85
CA ALA A 472 -21.34 -26.18 4.24
C ALA A 472 -22.77 -26.71 4.40
N SER A 473 -22.97 -27.59 5.39
CA SER A 473 -24.30 -28.07 5.78
C SER A 473 -25.10 -26.96 6.46
N ALA A 474 -26.40 -26.88 6.19
CA ALA A 474 -27.30 -25.87 6.74
C ALA A 474 -28.71 -26.42 6.99
N PRO A 475 -29.50 -25.81 7.87
CA PRO A 475 -30.91 -26.14 8.01
C PRO A 475 -31.65 -25.92 6.68
N ASN A 476 -32.71 -26.70 6.41
CA ASN A 476 -33.64 -26.36 5.33
C ASN A 476 -34.40 -25.07 5.66
N ASN A 477 -34.95 -24.43 4.63
CA ASN A 477 -35.68 -23.17 4.77
C ASN A 477 -34.87 -22.11 5.54
N VAL A 478 -33.60 -21.91 5.15
CA VAL A 478 -32.60 -21.05 5.83
C VAL A 478 -33.15 -19.70 6.26
N ARG A 479 -33.93 -19.03 5.40
CA ARG A 479 -34.57 -17.74 5.74
C ARG A 479 -35.53 -17.87 6.92
N GLU A 480 -36.46 -18.82 6.87
CA GLU A 480 -37.43 -19.05 7.95
C GLU A 480 -36.71 -19.38 9.27
N PHE A 481 -35.67 -20.21 9.21
CA PHE A 481 -34.86 -20.56 10.37
C PHE A 481 -34.15 -19.34 10.99
N LEU A 482 -33.53 -18.50 10.15
CA LEU A 482 -32.87 -17.28 10.60
C LEU A 482 -33.85 -16.25 11.15
N GLU A 483 -35.01 -16.06 10.52
CA GLU A 483 -36.04 -15.13 10.98
C GLU A 483 -36.68 -15.61 12.29
N PHE A 484 -36.82 -16.93 12.49
CA PHE A 484 -37.22 -17.51 13.77
C PHE A 484 -36.23 -17.12 14.89
N LYS A 485 -34.92 -17.27 14.64
CA LYS A 485 -33.87 -17.01 15.64
C LYS A 485 -33.60 -15.52 15.89
N PHE A 486 -33.47 -14.72 14.84
CA PHE A 486 -33.03 -13.33 14.93
C PHE A 486 -34.15 -12.30 14.78
N GLY A 487 -35.30 -12.70 14.21
CA GLY A 487 -36.39 -11.81 13.84
C GLY A 487 -36.46 -11.56 12.32
N GLU A 488 -37.64 -11.13 11.88
CA GLU A 488 -37.96 -10.87 10.48
C GLU A 488 -37.00 -9.85 9.83
N GLY A 489 -36.60 -10.11 8.58
CA GLY A 489 -35.74 -9.22 7.80
C GLY A 489 -34.28 -9.17 8.27
N VAL A 490 -33.83 -10.12 9.11
CA VAL A 490 -32.44 -10.14 9.59
C VAL A 490 -31.43 -10.21 8.44
N ILE A 491 -31.72 -10.94 7.36
CA ILE A 491 -30.79 -11.12 6.24
C ILE A 491 -30.51 -9.76 5.59
N GLU A 492 -31.56 -8.97 5.35
CA GLU A 492 -31.50 -7.68 4.64
C GLU A 492 -31.01 -6.53 5.52
N ASN A 493 -31.10 -6.64 6.84
CA ASN A 493 -30.82 -5.56 7.79
C ASN A 493 -29.63 -5.87 8.71
N PRO A 494 -28.38 -5.74 8.24
CA PRO A 494 -27.19 -6.01 9.04
C PRO A 494 -27.06 -5.09 10.25
N ARG A 495 -26.71 -5.67 11.40
CA ARG A 495 -26.45 -4.96 12.66
C ARG A 495 -25.18 -5.48 13.31
N TYR A 496 -24.49 -4.62 14.05
CA TYR A 496 -23.40 -5.04 14.95
C TYR A 496 -23.97 -5.79 16.16
N PRO A 497 -23.17 -6.65 16.82
CA PRO A 497 -23.60 -7.40 18.01
C PRO A 497 -24.22 -6.51 19.09
N ASN A 498 -23.62 -5.35 19.35
CA ASN A 498 -24.18 -4.33 20.23
C ASN A 498 -24.17 -2.94 19.59
N SER A 499 -25.19 -2.64 18.78
CA SER A 499 -25.32 -1.37 18.06
C SER A 499 -25.37 -0.12 18.95
N ASN A 500 -25.76 -0.27 20.22
CA ASN A 500 -25.90 0.86 21.17
C ASN A 500 -24.56 1.30 21.79
N ARG A 501 -23.50 0.49 21.64
CA ARG A 501 -22.19 0.74 22.25
C ARG A 501 -21.12 1.23 21.27
N VAL A 502 -21.45 1.32 19.99
CA VAL A 502 -20.54 1.88 18.98
C VAL A 502 -20.61 3.40 19.09
N ILE A 503 -19.52 4.03 19.54
CA ILE A 503 -19.40 5.49 19.54
C ILE A 503 -19.45 5.94 18.07
N ARG A 504 -20.38 6.85 17.76
CA ARG A 504 -20.54 7.40 16.41
C ARG A 504 -19.37 8.27 16.00
#